data_AF-A0A8B8HZA1-F1
#
_entry.id   AF-A0A8B8HZA1-F1
#
_cell.length_a   1.000
_cell.length_b   1.000
_cell.length_c   1.000
_cell.angle_alpha   90.00
_cell.angle_beta   90.00
_cell.angle_gamma   90.00
#
_symmetry.space_group_name_H-M   'P 1'
#
loop_
_entity.id
_entity.type
_entity.pdbx_description
1 polymer ?
#
loop_
_entity_poly.entity_id
_entity_poly.type
_entity_poly.pdbx_seq_one_letter_code
_entity_poly.pdbx_strand_id
1 'polypeptide(L)'
;MDSKNHTSDRAGTYPTGDAQGQHPAPVGNGQGLSHRNGRVRRKKRARSVRELRLRCASWNVGTMSGRGRELADVLKRRPINAACLQETKWKGARAREIGEGYKLFYCGSDGKRNGVGIVLDSTLKECVVDID
;
A
#
# COMPACT_ATOMS: atom_id res chain seq x y z
N MET A 1 59.47 -4.38 35.89
CA MET A 1 59.63 -2.98 35.45
C MET A 1 58.68 -2.77 34.28
N ASP A 2 57.37 -2.65 34.48
CA ASP A 2 56.61 -1.69 35.31
C ASP A 2 56.58 -0.28 34.75
N SER A 3 55.51 0.52 34.88
CA SER A 3 54.05 0.29 35.12
C SER A 3 53.43 1.70 35.24
N LYS A 4 52.09 1.82 35.18
CA LYS A 4 51.26 3.01 35.53
C LYS A 4 51.28 4.12 34.45
N ASN A 5 50.20 4.87 34.20
CA ASN A 5 48.76 4.84 34.57
C ASN A 5 48.02 5.68 33.48
N HIS A 6 46.69 5.72 33.29
CA HIS A 6 45.59 5.83 34.28
C HIS A 6 44.21 5.52 33.64
N THR A 7 43.17 5.46 34.47
CA THR A 7 41.73 5.45 34.06
C THR A 7 41.18 6.90 34.03
N SER A 8 39.90 7.26 33.77
CA SER A 8 38.60 6.57 33.65
C SER A 8 37.60 7.48 32.86
N ASP A 9 36.30 7.25 32.62
CA ASP A 9 35.32 6.25 33.10
C ASP A 9 34.13 6.07 32.08
N ARG A 10 33.02 5.52 32.59
CA ARG A 10 31.65 5.20 32.12
C ARG A 10 30.71 6.26 31.49
N ALA A 11 29.65 5.69 30.88
CA ALA A 11 28.22 6.05 30.89
C ALA A 11 27.73 7.32 30.17
N GLY A 12 26.58 7.19 29.51
CA GLY A 12 25.84 8.30 28.90
C GLY A 12 24.67 8.78 29.77
N THR A 13 24.03 9.88 29.36
CA THR A 13 22.67 10.30 29.76
C THR A 13 22.16 11.40 28.82
N TYR A 14 20.84 11.62 28.85
CA TYR A 14 20.09 12.52 27.97
C TYR A 14 20.22 14.00 28.35
N PRO A 15 20.00 14.94 27.42
CA PRO A 15 19.44 16.25 27.75
C PRO A 15 17.92 16.15 27.89
N THR A 16 17.44 16.02 29.13
CA THR A 16 16.05 16.38 29.48
C THR A 16 15.90 17.90 29.31
N GLY A 17 14.88 18.34 28.56
CA GLY A 17 14.56 19.75 28.35
C GLY A 17 13.17 20.06 28.90
N ASP A 18 13.08 20.34 30.19
CA ASP A 18 11.82 20.65 30.86
C ASP A 18 11.30 22.05 30.49
N ALA A 19 10.09 22.12 29.93
CA ALA A 19 9.35 23.36 29.73
C ALA A 19 7.97 23.26 30.39
N GLN A 20 7.92 23.49 31.71
CA GLN A 20 6.65 23.68 32.41
C GLN A 20 6.14 25.11 32.20
N GLY A 21 4.95 25.27 31.61
CA GLY A 21 4.46 26.56 31.11
C GLY A 21 2.95 26.70 30.97
N GLN A 22 2.22 26.40 32.05
CA GLN A 22 0.85 26.86 32.36
C GLN A 22 -0.29 26.65 31.32
N HIS A 23 -1.24 25.79 31.70
CA HIS A 23 -2.52 25.58 31.04
C HIS A 23 -3.47 26.80 31.23
N PRO A 24 -3.94 27.48 30.16
CA PRO A 24 -4.97 28.51 30.28
C PRO A 24 -6.31 27.91 30.76
N ALA A 25 -6.93 28.50 31.78
CA ALA A 25 -8.20 28.02 32.32
C ALA A 25 -9.32 28.06 31.27
N PRO A 26 -10.31 27.12 31.31
CA PRO A 26 -11.41 27.09 30.36
C PRO A 26 -12.34 28.29 30.58
N VAL A 27 -12.24 29.30 29.71
CA VAL A 27 -13.18 30.42 29.67
C VAL A 27 -14.55 29.94 29.16
N GLY A 28 -15.49 29.82 30.09
CA GLY A 28 -16.86 29.37 29.82
C GLY A 28 -17.69 30.45 29.12
N ASN A 29 -17.56 30.57 27.80
CA ASN A 29 -18.41 31.45 27.00
C ASN A 29 -19.76 30.78 26.71
N GLY A 30 -20.65 30.80 27.70
CA GLY A 30 -22.01 30.28 27.58
C GLY A 30 -22.89 31.18 26.69
N GLN A 31 -22.99 30.88 25.40
CA GLN A 31 -24.03 31.42 24.51
C GLN A 31 -24.25 30.53 23.27
N GLY A 32 -25.39 29.82 23.23
CA GLY A 32 -26.09 29.57 21.97
C GLY A 32 -25.81 28.29 21.16
N LEU A 33 -25.97 27.09 21.74
CA LEU A 33 -26.39 25.92 20.94
C LEU A 33 -27.93 25.83 20.92
N SER A 34 -28.55 26.63 20.05
CA SER A 34 -30.00 26.51 19.80
C SER A 34 -30.32 25.12 19.23
N HIS A 35 -31.13 24.36 19.95
CA HIS A 35 -31.69 23.09 19.48
C HIS A 35 -32.32 23.26 18.09
N ARG A 36 -31.71 22.66 17.07
CA ARG A 36 -32.37 22.48 15.76
C ARG A 36 -32.34 21.00 15.39
N ASN A 37 -33.47 20.37 15.64
CA ASN A 37 -33.73 18.96 15.35
C ASN A 37 -33.42 18.62 13.88
N GLY A 38 -33.03 17.37 13.65
CA GLY A 38 -33.17 16.75 12.33
C GLY A 38 -32.03 17.01 11.35
N ARG A 39 -30.79 16.61 11.69
CA ARG A 39 -29.95 16.01 10.66
C ARG A 39 -30.63 14.70 10.23
N VAL A 40 -31.51 14.80 9.24
CA VAL A 40 -32.14 13.66 8.57
C VAL A 40 -31.01 12.75 8.13
N ARG A 41 -30.79 11.66 8.88
CA ARG A 41 -29.85 10.61 8.52
C ARG A 41 -30.40 10.01 7.24
N ARG A 42 -29.95 10.53 6.09
CA ARG A 42 -30.21 9.96 4.77
C ARG A 42 -29.71 8.52 4.86
N LYS A 43 -30.63 7.61 5.18
CA LYS A 43 -30.55 6.20 4.81
C LYS A 43 -30.57 6.20 3.29
N LYS A 44 -29.42 6.58 2.67
CA LYS A 44 -29.09 6.09 1.33
C LYS A 44 -29.36 4.60 1.43
N ARG A 45 -30.29 4.12 0.62
CA ARG A 45 -30.54 2.69 0.50
C ARG A 45 -29.26 2.09 -0.04
N ALA A 46 -28.37 1.71 0.86
CA ALA A 46 -27.44 0.62 0.65
C ALA A 46 -28.30 -0.64 0.49
N ARG A 47 -28.95 -0.75 -0.68
CA ARG A 47 -29.19 -2.05 -1.30
C ARG A 47 -27.87 -2.77 -1.18
N SER A 48 -27.90 -3.99 -0.67
CA SER A 48 -26.74 -4.77 -0.28
C SER A 48 -25.79 -4.99 -1.44
N VAL A 49 -24.97 -3.98 -1.73
CA VAL A 49 -23.66 -4.15 -2.32
C VAL A 49 -22.95 -5.02 -1.31
N ARG A 50 -22.84 -6.33 -1.61
CA ARG A 50 -21.87 -7.19 -0.92
C ARG A 50 -20.57 -6.41 -0.96
N GLU A 51 -20.02 -6.10 0.21
CA GLU A 51 -18.84 -5.25 0.33
C GLU A 51 -17.66 -6.01 -0.29
N LEU A 52 -17.48 -5.83 -1.61
CA LEU A 52 -16.44 -6.47 -2.40
C LEU A 52 -15.13 -5.85 -1.97
N ARG A 53 -14.49 -6.46 -0.98
CA ARG A 53 -13.20 -6.05 -0.42
C ARG A 53 -12.09 -6.36 -1.42
N LEU A 54 -12.06 -5.60 -2.51
CA LEU A 54 -10.99 -5.64 -3.50
C LEU A 54 -9.67 -5.24 -2.83
N ARG A 55 -8.64 -6.05 -3.06
CA ARG A 55 -7.29 -5.82 -2.55
C ARG A 55 -6.37 -5.61 -3.73
N CYS A 56 -5.76 -4.43 -3.80
CA CYS A 56 -4.89 -4.03 -4.89
C CYS A 56 -3.45 -3.84 -4.41
N ALA A 57 -2.48 -4.02 -5.31
CA ALA A 57 -1.06 -3.78 -5.04
C ALA A 57 -0.36 -3.07 -6.21
N SER A 58 0.83 -2.53 -5.96
CA SER A 58 1.78 -2.18 -7.01
C SER A 58 3.17 -2.74 -6.66
N TRP A 59 3.93 -3.17 -7.67
CA TRP A 59 5.26 -3.77 -7.47
C TRP A 59 6.17 -3.48 -8.67
N ASN A 60 7.28 -2.77 -8.43
CA ASN A 60 8.41 -2.77 -9.34
C ASN A 60 9.19 -4.09 -9.20
N VAL A 61 9.07 -4.97 -10.19
CA VAL A 61 9.67 -6.32 -10.18
C VAL A 61 11.12 -6.33 -10.70
N GLY A 62 11.59 -5.23 -11.28
CA GLY A 62 12.93 -5.08 -11.88
C GLY A 62 13.15 -5.90 -13.17
N THR A 63 12.45 -7.01 -13.35
CA THR A 63 12.27 -7.78 -14.59
C THR A 63 11.20 -8.85 -14.36
N MET A 64 10.33 -9.11 -15.34
CA MET A 64 9.38 -10.24 -15.29
C MET A 64 9.98 -11.58 -15.75
N SER A 65 11.18 -11.56 -16.36
CA SER A 65 11.85 -12.78 -16.83
C SER A 65 12.21 -13.70 -15.67
N GLY A 66 11.67 -14.92 -15.69
CA GLY A 66 11.86 -15.93 -14.63
C GLY A 66 10.98 -15.75 -13.38
N ARG A 67 10.27 -14.62 -13.23
CA ARG A 67 9.56 -14.28 -11.96
C ARG A 67 8.07 -14.63 -11.90
N GLY A 68 7.47 -15.14 -12.98
CA GLY A 68 6.02 -15.37 -13.05
C GLY A 68 5.44 -16.20 -11.88
N ARG A 69 6.12 -17.29 -11.50
CA ARG A 69 5.67 -18.16 -10.40
C ARG A 69 5.87 -17.53 -9.02
N GLU A 70 7.01 -16.89 -8.77
CA GLU A 70 7.29 -16.12 -7.54
C GLU A 70 6.20 -15.05 -7.32
N LEU A 71 5.85 -14.33 -8.38
CA LEU A 71 4.80 -13.33 -8.37
C LEU A 71 3.42 -13.93 -8.04
N ALA A 72 3.01 -15.00 -8.72
CA ALA A 72 1.73 -15.68 -8.48
C ALA A 72 1.62 -16.17 -7.02
N ASP A 73 2.69 -16.77 -6.49
CA ASP A 73 2.80 -17.18 -5.09
C ASP A 73 2.61 -16.01 -4.12
N VAL A 74 3.26 -14.87 -4.35
CA VAL A 74 3.14 -13.68 -3.48
C VAL A 74 1.73 -13.09 -3.50
N LEU A 75 1.11 -13.02 -4.68
CA LEU A 75 -0.26 -12.51 -4.83
C LEU A 75 -1.28 -13.43 -4.13
N LYS A 76 -1.12 -14.76 -4.26
CA LYS A 76 -1.94 -15.76 -3.55
C LYS A 76 -1.77 -15.69 -2.04
N ARG A 77 -0.53 -15.56 -1.53
CA ARG A 77 -0.23 -15.45 -0.09
C ARG A 77 -0.80 -14.17 0.53
N ARG A 78 -0.91 -13.10 -0.26
CA ARG A 78 -1.41 -11.79 0.19
C ARG A 78 -2.80 -11.46 -0.36
N PRO A 79 -3.71 -12.44 -0.53
CA PRO A 79 -4.81 -12.45 -1.50
C PRO A 79 -5.09 -11.09 -2.14
N ILE A 80 -4.43 -10.83 -3.27
CA ILE A 80 -4.51 -9.61 -4.07
C ILE A 80 -5.37 -9.90 -5.30
N ASN A 81 -6.40 -9.10 -5.56
CA ASN A 81 -7.26 -9.28 -6.72
C ASN A 81 -6.65 -8.65 -7.98
N ALA A 82 -5.97 -7.50 -7.84
CA ALA A 82 -5.34 -6.77 -8.93
C ALA A 82 -3.97 -6.20 -8.53
N ALA A 83 -2.93 -6.36 -9.36
CA ALA A 83 -1.60 -5.82 -9.07
C ALA A 83 -0.95 -5.14 -10.28
N CYS A 84 -0.57 -3.88 -10.13
CA CYS A 84 0.17 -3.14 -11.15
C CYS A 84 1.68 -3.43 -11.06
N LEU A 85 2.29 -3.82 -12.16
CA LEU A 85 3.71 -4.13 -12.26
C LEU A 85 4.47 -3.03 -13.01
N GLN A 86 5.71 -2.77 -12.58
CA GLN A 86 6.66 -1.86 -13.22
C GLN A 86 7.99 -2.56 -13.47
N GLU A 87 8.78 -2.06 -14.43
CA GLU A 87 10.04 -2.66 -14.89
C GLU A 87 9.86 -4.13 -15.34
N THR A 88 8.80 -4.41 -16.10
CA THR A 88 8.56 -5.77 -16.61
C THR A 88 9.65 -6.19 -17.61
N LYS A 89 10.23 -5.24 -18.36
CA LYS A 89 11.27 -5.43 -19.39
C LYS A 89 10.90 -6.46 -20.46
N TRP A 90 9.61 -6.61 -20.72
CA TRP A 90 9.04 -7.41 -21.79
C TRP A 90 8.58 -6.51 -22.94
N LYS A 91 8.62 -7.03 -24.17
CA LYS A 91 8.28 -6.29 -25.39
C LYS A 91 6.86 -6.58 -25.88
N GLY A 92 6.22 -5.58 -26.47
CA GLY A 92 4.88 -5.64 -27.04
C GLY A 92 3.78 -5.60 -25.97
N ALA A 93 2.53 -5.61 -26.44
CA ALA A 93 1.33 -5.75 -25.61
C ALA A 93 0.78 -7.18 -25.74
N ARG A 94 0.70 -7.94 -24.63
CA ARG A 94 0.15 -9.32 -24.61
C ARG A 94 -0.44 -9.71 -23.25
N ALA A 95 -1.23 -10.78 -23.23
CA ALA A 95 -1.69 -11.47 -22.03
C ALA A 95 -0.90 -12.78 -21.80
N ARG A 96 -0.67 -13.16 -20.54
CA ARG A 96 -0.03 -14.43 -20.15
C ARG A 96 -0.52 -14.93 -18.78
N GLU A 97 -0.91 -16.19 -18.69
CA GLU A 97 -1.15 -16.85 -17.40
C GLU A 97 0.19 -17.04 -16.65
N ILE A 98 0.24 -16.66 -15.38
CA ILE A 98 1.46 -16.73 -14.55
C ILE A 98 1.43 -17.83 -13.48
N GLY A 99 0.27 -18.43 -13.25
CA GLY A 99 0.04 -19.48 -12.24
C GLY A 99 -1.03 -19.08 -11.22
N GLU A 100 -1.46 -20.02 -10.40
CA GLU A 100 -2.40 -19.79 -9.28
C GLU A 100 -3.72 -19.08 -9.66
N GLY A 101 -4.16 -19.24 -10.92
CA GLY A 101 -5.35 -18.58 -11.47
C GLY A 101 -5.13 -17.16 -12.01
N TYR A 102 -3.94 -16.57 -11.81
CA TYR A 102 -3.62 -15.21 -12.21
C TYR A 102 -3.19 -15.07 -13.67
N LYS A 103 -3.72 -14.05 -14.35
CA LYS A 103 -3.31 -13.61 -15.68
C LYS A 103 -2.67 -12.22 -15.61
N LEU A 104 -1.47 -12.09 -16.19
CA LEU A 104 -0.78 -10.84 -16.41
C LEU A 104 -1.08 -10.31 -17.81
N PHE A 105 -1.60 -9.10 -17.89
CA PHE A 105 -1.66 -8.28 -19.10
C PHE A 105 -0.52 -7.28 -19.04
N TYR A 106 0.33 -7.19 -20.06
CA TYR A 106 1.50 -6.32 -20.04
C TYR A 106 1.64 -5.53 -21.34
N CYS A 107 2.24 -4.36 -21.25
CA CYS A 107 2.66 -3.54 -22.38
C CYS A 107 4.08 -3.02 -22.14
N GLY A 108 4.93 -3.13 -23.15
CA GLY A 108 6.29 -2.60 -23.10
C GLY A 108 6.89 -2.35 -24.48
N SER A 109 7.78 -1.36 -24.55
CA SER A 109 8.47 -0.96 -25.78
C SER A 109 9.45 -2.04 -26.28
N ASP A 110 9.96 -1.88 -27.51
CA ASP A 110 10.98 -2.77 -28.07
C ASP A 110 12.37 -2.72 -27.38
N GLY A 111 12.56 -1.84 -26.40
CA GLY A 111 13.76 -1.80 -25.56
C GLY A 111 13.74 -2.82 -24.42
N LYS A 112 14.91 -3.11 -23.83
CA LYS A 112 15.02 -3.84 -22.54
C LYS A 112 14.81 -2.91 -21.31
N ARG A 113 14.09 -1.81 -21.48
CA ARG A 113 13.89 -0.75 -20.47
C ARG A 113 12.40 -0.60 -20.20
N ASN A 114 12.06 -0.26 -18.96
CA ASN A 114 10.69 0.04 -18.54
C ASN A 114 9.75 -1.17 -18.75
N GLY A 115 8.51 -0.90 -19.18
CA GLY A 115 7.45 -1.88 -19.34
C GLY A 115 6.60 -2.01 -18.07
N VAL A 116 5.29 -2.09 -18.27
CA VAL A 116 4.27 -2.16 -17.22
C VAL A 116 3.34 -3.35 -17.44
N GLY A 117 2.52 -3.66 -16.45
CA GLY A 117 1.42 -4.59 -16.62
C GLY A 117 0.45 -4.58 -15.46
N ILE A 118 -0.67 -5.28 -15.62
CA ILE A 118 -1.65 -5.53 -14.57
C ILE A 118 -1.88 -7.05 -14.47
N VAL A 119 -1.70 -7.58 -13.27
CA VAL A 119 -2.10 -8.94 -12.93
C VAL A 119 -3.51 -8.89 -12.38
N LEU A 120 -4.39 -9.77 -12.87
CA LEU A 120 -5.74 -9.97 -12.34
C LEU A 120 -5.90 -11.42 -11.86
N ASP A 121 -6.65 -11.59 -10.77
CA ASP A 121 -7.07 -12.91 -10.27
C ASP A 121 -8.05 -13.61 -11.24
N SER A 122 -8.44 -14.84 -10.89
CA SER A 122 -9.33 -15.64 -11.73
C SER A 122 -10.72 -15.04 -11.94
N THR A 123 -11.20 -14.18 -11.02
CA THR A 123 -12.53 -13.57 -11.11
C THR A 123 -12.47 -12.30 -11.98
N LEU A 124 -11.47 -11.44 -11.75
CA LEU A 124 -11.35 -10.18 -12.48
C LEU A 124 -10.87 -10.37 -13.92
N LYS A 125 -10.07 -11.41 -14.21
CA LYS A 125 -9.57 -11.66 -15.57
C LYS A 125 -10.66 -12.08 -16.57
N GLU A 126 -11.80 -12.55 -16.09
CA GLU A 126 -12.98 -12.91 -16.90
C GLU A 126 -13.81 -11.67 -17.29
N CYS A 127 -13.61 -10.54 -16.61
CA CYS A 127 -14.29 -9.27 -16.89
C CYS A 127 -13.52 -8.32 -17.82
N VAL A 128 -12.35 -8.73 -18.35
CA VAL A 128 -11.56 -7.93 -19.28
C VAL A 128 -12.17 -8.01 -20.68
N VAL A 129 -12.60 -6.85 -21.20
CA VAL A 129 -13.22 -6.75 -22.54
C VAL A 129 -12.18 -6.51 -23.63
N ASP A 130 -11.27 -5.56 -23.41
CA ASP A 130 -10.28 -5.13 -24.40
C ASP A 130 -8.98 -4.63 -23.75
N ILE A 131 -7.91 -4.52 -24.54
CA ILE A 131 -6.56 -4.08 -24.14
C ILE A 131 -5.92 -3.31 -25.30
N ASP A 132 -5.80 -1.99 -25.14
CA ASP A 132 -5.06 -1.09 -26.03
C ASP A 132 -3.52 -1.18 -25.87
#